data_AF-A0A195FTC8-F1
#
_entry.id   AF-A0A195FTC8-F1
#
_cell.length_a   1.000
_cell.length_b   1.000
_cell.length_c   1.000
_cell.angle_alpha   90.00
_cell.angle_beta   90.00
_cell.angle_gamma   90.00
#
_symmetry.space_group_name_H-M   'P 1'
#
loop_
_entity.id
_entity.type
_entity.pdbx_description
1 polymer ?
#
loop_
_entity_poly.entity_id
_entity_poly.type
_entity_poly.pdbx_seq_one_letter_code
_entity_poly.pdbx_strand_id
1 'polypeptide(L)'
;MTQKSFFTIPYVNTISERFTPIVNMFNCKLAFTIPNVLKKFIKRGKDRTSVVYRISCENCDVSYIGQTKRQLKTRLHEHVSDINISSKSPSVISNHRMEENHNFKRDKMNIYKVDILDIEPSFNKRLISEMIHIKKHGINRQNDTESLPEAYSNVILFLLPNIFFPSPFPLFAIFRS
;
A
#
# COMPACT_ATOMS: atom_id res chain seq x y z
N MET A 1 33.75 -9.70 -29.30
CA MET A 1 33.50 -9.73 -27.84
C MET A 1 32.13 -10.36 -27.61
N THR A 2 32.06 -11.59 -27.09
CA THR A 2 30.78 -12.28 -26.83
C THR A 2 30.13 -11.75 -25.56
N GLN A 3 28.91 -11.21 -25.65
CA GLN A 3 28.12 -10.88 -24.45
C GLN A 3 27.84 -12.16 -23.66
N LYS A 4 28.21 -12.17 -22.37
CA LYS A 4 27.82 -13.24 -21.43
C LYS A 4 26.42 -12.92 -20.90
N SER A 5 25.43 -13.73 -21.27
CA SER A 5 24.07 -13.66 -20.71
C SER A 5 24.04 -14.29 -19.31
N PHE A 6 23.40 -13.60 -18.37
CA PHE A 6 23.22 -14.07 -17.00
C PHE A 6 21.75 -14.41 -16.75
N PHE A 7 21.51 -15.52 -16.06
CA PHE A 7 20.20 -15.94 -15.58
C PHE A 7 20.20 -15.86 -14.06
N THR A 8 19.36 -14.98 -13.50
CA THR A 8 19.39 -14.64 -12.07
C THR A 8 18.19 -15.23 -11.36
N ILE A 9 18.41 -16.00 -10.29
CA ILE A 9 17.35 -16.56 -9.43
C ILE A 9 17.62 -16.29 -7.95
N PRO A 10 16.60 -16.22 -7.10
CA PRO A 10 16.80 -16.22 -5.66
C PRO A 10 17.42 -17.56 -5.21
N TYR A 11 18.39 -17.52 -4.30
CA TYR A 11 18.94 -18.73 -3.69
C TYR A 11 17.92 -19.35 -2.73
N VAL A 12 17.52 -20.57 -3.04
CA VAL A 12 16.67 -21.44 -2.23
C VAL A 12 17.39 -22.78 -2.15
N ASN A 13 17.79 -23.15 -0.93
CA ASN A 13 18.50 -24.39 -0.67
C ASN A 13 17.74 -25.57 -1.31
N THR A 14 18.44 -26.50 -1.97
CA THR A 14 17.93 -27.65 -2.75
C THR A 14 17.21 -27.36 -4.09
N ILE A 15 16.59 -26.20 -4.27
CA ILE A 15 15.84 -25.87 -5.50
C ILE A 15 16.75 -25.19 -6.52
N SER A 16 17.57 -24.24 -6.08
CA SER A 16 18.40 -23.41 -6.97
C SER A 16 19.46 -24.21 -7.73
N GLU A 17 19.98 -25.30 -7.16
CA GLU A 17 21.00 -26.14 -7.79
C GLU A 17 20.46 -26.92 -9.01
N ARG A 18 19.16 -27.21 -9.04
CA ARG A 18 18.49 -27.91 -10.16
C ARG A 18 18.44 -27.08 -11.44
N PHE A 19 18.63 -25.76 -11.34
CA PHE A 19 18.64 -24.86 -12.51
C PHE A 19 19.99 -24.85 -13.25
N THR A 20 21.06 -25.33 -12.62
CA THR A 20 22.41 -25.38 -13.22
C THR A 20 22.44 -26.11 -14.57
N PRO A 21 21.93 -27.36 -14.71
CA PRO A 21 21.93 -28.07 -15.99
C PRO A 21 21.09 -27.36 -17.06
N ILE A 22 19.97 -26.74 -16.67
CA ILE A 22 19.07 -26.02 -17.59
C ILE A 22 19.76 -24.78 -18.14
N VAL A 23 20.42 -23.99 -17.29
CA VAL A 23 21.05 -22.72 -17.68
C VAL A 23 22.30 -22.96 -18.53
N ASN A 24 23.03 -24.05 -18.28
CA ASN A 24 24.14 -24.49 -19.12
C ASN A 24 23.71 -24.86 -20.55
N MET A 25 22.50 -25.44 -20.71
CA MET A 25 21.94 -25.76 -22.03
C MET A 25 21.73 -24.51 -22.91
N PHE A 26 21.47 -23.35 -22.29
CA PHE A 26 21.25 -22.07 -22.97
C PHE A 26 22.52 -21.21 -23.10
N ASN A 27 23.71 -21.76 -22.79
CA ASN A 27 24.99 -21.05 -22.81
C ASN A 27 24.99 -19.76 -21.94
N CYS A 28 24.21 -19.77 -20.87
CA CYS A 28 24.05 -18.66 -19.92
C CYS A 28 24.81 -18.97 -18.63
N LYS A 29 25.12 -17.92 -17.83
CA LYS A 29 25.67 -18.08 -16.48
C LYS A 29 24.58 -17.93 -15.42
N LEU A 30 24.50 -18.89 -14.50
CA LEU A 30 23.58 -18.82 -13.36
C LEU A 30 24.14 -17.86 -12.29
N ALA A 31 23.33 -16.91 -11.85
CA ALA A 31 23.62 -16.00 -10.75
C ALA A 31 22.58 -16.14 -9.65
N PHE A 32 23.04 -16.20 -8.40
CA PHE A 32 22.17 -16.30 -7.23
C PHE A 32 22.00 -14.93 -6.57
N THR A 33 20.76 -14.61 -6.22
CA THR A 33 20.42 -13.43 -5.43
C THR A 33 19.91 -13.85 -4.07
N ILE A 34 20.33 -13.13 -3.02
CA ILE A 34 19.74 -13.29 -1.69
C ILE A 34 18.58 -12.31 -1.61
N PRO A 35 17.32 -12.76 -1.59
CA PRO A 35 16.21 -11.85 -1.36
C PRO A 35 16.41 -11.21 0.00
N ASN A 36 16.44 -9.88 0.06
CA ASN A 36 16.73 -9.14 1.29
C ASN A 36 15.48 -9.09 2.19
N VAL A 37 15.04 -10.26 2.66
CA VAL A 37 13.80 -10.46 3.42
C VAL A 37 13.88 -9.80 4.78
N LEU A 38 15.06 -9.80 5.41
CA LEU A 38 15.29 -9.18 6.73
C LEU A 38 14.97 -7.68 6.76
N LYS A 39 15.26 -6.94 5.68
CA LYS A 39 14.89 -5.52 5.56
C LYS A 39 13.38 -5.28 5.57
N LYS A 40 12.57 -6.27 5.16
CA LYS A 40 11.10 -6.17 5.21
C LYS A 40 10.57 -6.33 6.64
N PHE A 41 11.21 -7.18 7.46
CA PHE A 41 10.78 -7.51 8.82
C PHE A 41 11.38 -6.59 9.89
N ILE A 42 12.63 -6.15 9.71
CA ILE A 42 13.32 -5.24 10.63
C ILE A 42 12.96 -3.79 10.26
N LYS A 43 11.70 -3.41 10.52
CA LYS A 43 11.31 -2.00 10.62
C LYS A 43 11.36 -1.62 12.10
N ARG A 44 12.55 -1.22 12.57
CA ARG A 44 12.73 -0.51 13.85
C ARG A 44 11.68 0.59 13.92
N GLY A 45 10.97 0.75 15.05
CA GLY A 45 9.81 1.62 15.29
C GLY A 45 9.92 3.07 14.78
N LYS A 46 10.00 3.20 13.46
CA LYS A 46 10.15 4.42 12.69
C LYS A 46 8.78 4.69 12.10
N ASP A 47 8.29 5.90 12.35
CA ASP A 47 7.02 6.37 11.82
C ASP A 47 6.86 5.95 10.36
N ARG A 48 5.73 5.30 10.05
CA ARG A 48 5.53 4.69 8.75
C ARG A 48 5.49 5.79 7.69
N THR A 49 6.33 5.64 6.67
CA THR A 49 6.41 6.51 5.49
C THR A 49 5.87 5.78 4.28
N SER A 50 5.51 6.54 3.24
CA SER A 50 5.05 5.99 1.96
C SER A 50 3.84 5.08 2.11
N VAL A 51 2.82 5.55 2.84
CA VAL A 51 1.62 4.76 3.16
C VAL A 51 0.37 5.35 2.51
N VAL A 52 -0.57 4.46 2.20
CA VAL A 52 -1.99 4.79 1.99
C VAL A 52 -2.73 4.46 3.28
N TYR A 53 -3.52 5.40 3.76
CA TYR A 53 -4.16 5.31 5.07
C TYR A 53 -5.63 5.72 5.03
N ARG A 54 -6.40 5.21 5.98
CA ARG A 54 -7.83 5.47 6.15
C ARG A 54 -8.11 6.13 7.49
N ILE A 55 -8.95 7.17 7.48
CA ILE A 55 -9.53 7.77 8.68
C ILE A 55 -11.05 7.60 8.59
N SER A 56 -11.63 6.86 9.52
CA SER A 56 -13.07 6.57 9.52
C SER A 56 -13.84 7.60 10.33
N CYS A 57 -15.00 8.01 9.81
CA CYS A 57 -15.98 8.76 10.58
C CYS A 57 -16.55 7.89 11.71
N GLU A 58 -16.89 8.49 12.85
CA GLU A 58 -17.59 7.80 13.94
C GLU A 58 -19.09 7.73 13.72
N ASN A 59 -19.64 8.71 13.00
CA ASN A 59 -21.06 8.97 12.93
C ASN A 59 -21.72 8.44 11.65
N CYS A 60 -20.93 8.08 10.62
CA CYS A 60 -21.44 7.49 9.39
C CYS A 60 -20.40 6.56 8.74
N ASP A 61 -20.87 5.73 7.79
CA ASP A 61 -20.08 4.68 7.12
C ASP A 61 -19.11 5.20 6.04
N VAL A 62 -18.69 6.45 6.18
CA VAL A 62 -17.81 7.12 5.24
C VAL A 62 -16.40 7.24 5.82
N SER A 63 -15.41 7.28 4.94
CA SER A 63 -14.02 7.42 5.37
C SER A 63 -13.19 8.28 4.45
N TYR A 64 -12.25 9.02 5.03
CA TYR A 64 -11.23 9.73 4.29
C TYR A 64 -10.07 8.79 3.99
N ILE A 65 -9.61 8.76 2.74
CA ILE A 65 -8.47 7.99 2.30
C ILE A 65 -7.38 8.96 1.87
N GLY A 66 -6.14 8.76 2.32
CA GLY A 66 -5.03 9.63 1.96
C GLY A 66 -3.73 8.87 1.75
N GLN A 67 -2.83 9.41 0.95
CA GLN A 67 -1.45 8.95 0.86
C GLN A 67 -0.45 9.97 1.40
N THR A 68 0.70 9.46 1.87
CA THR A 68 1.83 10.32 2.21
C THR A 68 3.15 9.62 1.93
N LYS A 69 4.09 10.34 1.30
CA LYS A 69 5.51 9.94 1.24
C LYS A 69 6.22 10.19 2.58
N ARG A 70 5.77 11.19 3.34
CA ARG A 70 6.34 11.62 4.61
C ARG A 70 5.89 10.70 5.74
N GLN A 71 6.31 11.00 6.96
CA GLN A 71 5.82 10.29 8.14
C GLN A 71 4.32 10.51 8.29
N LEU A 72 3.57 9.43 8.53
CA LEU A 72 2.13 9.50 8.73
C LEU A 72 1.74 10.48 9.83
N LYS A 73 2.44 10.43 10.97
CA LYS A 73 2.21 11.34 12.11
C LYS A 73 2.22 12.80 11.67
N THR A 74 3.24 13.24 10.93
CA THR A 74 3.32 14.61 10.41
C THR A 74 2.10 14.98 9.57
N ARG A 75 1.66 14.07 8.68
CA ARG A 75 0.49 14.32 7.83
C ARG A 75 -0.79 14.46 8.65
N LEU A 76 -0.95 13.66 9.71
CA LEU A 76 -2.12 13.77 10.60
C LEU A 76 -2.12 15.08 11.40
N HIS A 77 -0.95 15.56 11.84
CA HIS A 77 -0.84 16.87 12.50
C HIS A 77 -1.24 18.03 11.59
N GLU A 78 -0.88 17.98 10.30
CA GLU A 78 -1.29 19.00 9.32
C GLU A 78 -2.82 19.08 9.20
N HIS A 79 -3.48 17.93 9.01
CA HIS A 79 -4.95 17.88 8.95
C HIS A 79 -5.62 18.49 10.17
N VAL A 80 -5.00 18.38 11.35
CA VAL A 80 -5.52 18.96 12.60
C VAL A 80 -5.24 20.45 12.69
N SER A 81 -4.07 20.88 12.24
CA SER A 81 -3.74 22.31 12.14
C SER A 81 -4.73 23.02 11.21
N ASP A 82 -5.10 22.40 10.09
CA ASP A 82 -6.07 22.94 9.12
C ASP A 82 -7.50 23.05 9.67
N ILE A 83 -7.82 22.29 10.75
CA ILE A 83 -9.09 22.38 11.48
C ILE A 83 -9.05 23.53 12.49
N ASN A 84 -7.93 23.70 13.19
CA ASN A 84 -7.80 24.69 14.26
C ASN A 84 -7.63 26.11 13.71
N ILE A 85 -7.02 26.25 12.53
CA ILE A 85 -6.97 27.50 11.80
C ILE A 85 -8.28 27.59 11.01
N SER A 86 -8.99 28.72 11.10
CA SER A 86 -10.11 29.07 10.20
C SER A 86 -9.58 29.30 8.78
N SER A 87 -9.03 28.24 8.19
CA SER A 87 -8.38 28.28 6.90
C SER A 87 -9.42 28.67 5.86
N LYS A 88 -9.02 29.51 4.90
CA LYS A 88 -9.89 29.90 3.78
C LYS A 88 -10.24 28.71 2.87
N SER A 89 -9.51 27.59 2.99
CA SER A 89 -9.66 26.37 2.20
C SER A 89 -9.60 25.12 3.11
N PRO A 90 -10.66 24.84 3.89
CA PRO A 90 -10.69 23.72 4.81
C PRO A 90 -10.50 22.36 4.12
N SER A 91 -9.85 21.43 4.83
CA SER A 91 -9.61 20.06 4.37
C SER A 91 -10.92 19.28 4.22
N VAL A 92 -10.93 18.16 3.48
CA VAL A 92 -12.12 17.31 3.33
C VAL A 92 -12.61 16.81 4.70
N ILE A 93 -11.67 16.48 5.59
CA ILE A 93 -11.96 16.05 6.97
C ILE A 93 -12.61 17.20 7.75
N SER A 94 -12.08 18.41 7.62
CA SER A 94 -12.62 19.62 8.25
C SER A 94 -14.03 19.93 7.76
N ASN A 95 -14.26 19.89 6.44
CA ASN A 95 -15.56 20.16 5.83
C ASN A 95 -16.62 19.18 6.33
N HIS A 96 -16.35 17.87 6.22
CA HIS A 96 -17.29 16.85 6.68
C HIS A 96 -17.64 17.01 8.15
N ARG A 97 -16.66 17.37 8.99
CA ARG A 97 -16.89 17.64 10.41
C ARG A 97 -17.77 18.87 10.65
N MET A 98 -17.58 19.94 9.88
CA MET A 98 -18.34 21.20 10.05
C MET A 98 -19.75 21.11 9.48
N GLU A 99 -19.90 20.55 8.29
CA GLU A 99 -21.17 20.48 7.56
C GLU A 99 -22.11 19.44 8.16
N GLU A 100 -21.59 18.26 8.50
CA GLU A 100 -22.38 17.14 9.03
C GLU A 100 -22.36 17.07 10.57
N ASN A 101 -21.63 17.96 11.25
CA ASN A 101 -21.40 17.93 12.69
C ASN A 101 -20.89 16.56 13.20
N HIS A 102 -20.08 15.89 12.38
CA HIS A 102 -19.53 14.56 12.65
C HIS A 102 -18.12 14.62 13.23
N ASN A 103 -17.73 13.57 13.97
CA ASN A 103 -16.39 13.41 14.49
C ASN A 103 -15.68 12.21 13.84
N PHE A 104 -14.35 12.29 13.82
CA PHE A 104 -13.49 11.20 13.37
C PHE A 104 -12.89 10.49 14.57
N LYS A 105 -12.68 9.18 14.44
CA LYS A 105 -12.12 8.34 15.52
C LYS A 105 -10.79 8.89 15.98
N ARG A 106 -10.62 9.09 17.29
CA ARG A 106 -9.36 9.51 17.91
C ARG A 106 -8.62 8.32 18.50
N ASP A 107 -7.30 8.39 18.52
CA ASP A 107 -6.43 7.42 19.16
C ASP A 107 -5.58 8.12 20.24
N LYS A 108 -5.12 7.40 21.25
CA LYS A 108 -4.29 8.03 22.31
C LYS A 108 -2.87 8.31 21.84
N MET A 109 -2.39 7.54 20.86
CA MET A 109 -1.04 7.62 20.33
C MET A 109 -0.96 8.49 19.06
N ASN A 110 -2.06 8.56 18.30
CA ASN A 110 -2.23 9.40 17.11
C ASN A 110 -3.48 10.27 17.22
N ILE A 111 -3.48 11.48 16.65
CA ILE A 111 -4.62 12.41 16.77
C ILE A 111 -5.92 11.82 16.21
N TYR A 112 -5.79 10.97 15.18
CA TYR A 112 -6.86 10.14 14.66
C TYR A 112 -6.50 8.67 14.80
N LYS A 113 -7.51 7.81 14.94
CA LYS A 113 -7.38 6.38 14.68
C LYS A 113 -7.25 6.18 13.18
N VAL A 114 -6.16 5.54 12.77
CA VAL A 114 -5.80 5.38 11.37
C VAL A 114 -5.54 3.92 11.06
N ASP A 115 -6.15 3.43 9.99
CA ASP A 115 -5.86 2.11 9.43
C ASP A 115 -4.89 2.27 8.25
N ILE A 116 -3.83 1.47 8.21
CA ILE A 116 -2.91 1.43 7.06
C ILE A 116 -3.50 0.46 6.05
N LEU A 117 -3.80 0.96 4.85
CA LEU A 117 -4.33 0.15 3.76
C LEU A 117 -3.20 -0.44 2.93
N ASP A 118 -2.14 0.33 2.70
CA ASP A 118 -1.00 -0.07 1.87
C ASP A 118 0.30 0.66 2.25
N ILE A 119 1.44 0.08 1.90
CA ILE A 119 2.78 0.66 2.05
C ILE A 119 3.52 0.56 0.71
N GLU A 120 3.51 1.64 -0.07
CA GLU A 120 4.05 1.68 -1.42
C GLU A 120 5.03 2.88 -1.59
N PRO A 121 6.35 2.61 -1.65
CA PRO A 121 7.37 3.64 -1.88
C PRO A 121 7.24 4.37 -3.22
N SER A 122 6.78 3.67 -4.26
CA SER A 122 6.63 4.24 -5.61
C SER A 122 5.42 5.17 -5.66
N PHE A 123 5.64 6.42 -6.07
CA PHE A 123 4.59 7.43 -6.11
C PHE A 123 3.40 7.02 -7.00
N ASN A 124 3.67 6.60 -8.25
CA ASN A 124 2.60 6.25 -9.19
C ASN A 124 1.78 5.05 -8.71
N LYS A 125 2.44 4.03 -8.16
CA LYS A 125 1.74 2.86 -7.61
C LYS A 125 0.92 3.23 -6.37
N ARG A 126 1.45 4.11 -5.53
CA ARG A 126 0.75 4.62 -4.34
C ARG A 126 -0.48 5.46 -4.70
N LEU A 127 -0.40 6.28 -5.75
CA LEU A 127 -1.56 7.01 -6.28
C LEU A 127 -2.65 6.05 -6.76
N ILE A 128 -2.29 5.04 -7.55
CA ILE A 128 -3.25 4.02 -8.01
C ILE A 128 -3.88 3.30 -6.81
N SER A 129 -3.07 2.92 -5.82
CA SER A 129 -3.54 2.28 -4.59
C SER A 129 -4.51 3.18 -3.81
N GLU A 130 -4.19 4.46 -3.62
CA GLU A 130 -5.10 5.44 -3.00
C GLU A 130 -6.44 5.55 -3.75
N MET A 131 -6.40 5.68 -5.07
CA MET A 131 -7.59 5.79 -5.91
C MET A 131 -8.51 4.55 -5.80
N ILE A 132 -7.93 3.34 -5.80
CA ILE A 132 -8.68 2.09 -5.62
C ILE A 132 -9.45 2.12 -4.28
N HIS A 133 -8.80 2.59 -3.21
CA HIS A 133 -9.42 2.68 -1.89
C HIS A 133 -10.44 3.80 -1.79
N ILE A 134 -10.22 4.94 -2.47
CA ILE A 134 -11.20 6.05 -2.56
C ILE A 134 -12.48 5.57 -3.23
N LYS A 135 -12.41 4.89 -4.39
CA LYS A 135 -13.60 4.42 -5.11
C LYS A 135 -14.49 3.48 -4.28
N LYS A 136 -13.90 2.77 -3.32
CA LYS A 136 -14.62 1.81 -2.49
C LYS A 136 -15.40 2.48 -1.35
N HIS A 137 -14.80 3.46 -0.66
CA HIS A 137 -15.32 3.99 0.62
C HIS A 137 -14.93 5.45 0.93
N GLY A 138 -14.48 6.22 -0.06
CA GLY A 138 -13.84 7.53 0.11
C GLY A 138 -14.79 8.73 0.06
N ILE A 139 -14.67 9.65 1.03
CA ILE A 139 -15.29 11.00 0.97
C ILE A 139 -14.44 12.04 0.25
N ASN A 140 -13.29 11.65 -0.28
CA ASN A 140 -12.32 12.52 -0.93
C ASN A 140 -12.97 13.37 -2.04
N ARG A 141 -12.43 14.58 -2.29
CA ARG A 141 -12.89 15.43 -3.39
C ARG A 141 -12.63 14.68 -4.71
N GLN A 142 -13.66 14.53 -5.54
CA GLN A 142 -13.62 13.65 -6.72
C GLN A 142 -12.56 14.08 -7.75
N ASN A 143 -12.15 15.35 -7.76
CA ASN A 143 -11.06 15.88 -8.59
C ASN A 143 -9.69 15.24 -8.27
N ASP A 144 -9.49 14.68 -7.07
CA ASP A 144 -8.25 13.97 -6.69
C ASP A 144 -8.05 12.67 -7.50
N THR A 145 -9.13 12.17 -8.14
CA THR A 145 -9.12 10.95 -8.97
C THR A 145 -9.05 11.22 -10.48
N GLU A 146 -9.11 12.48 -10.92
CA GLU A 146 -9.16 12.85 -12.35
C GLU A 146 -7.80 12.77 -13.07
N SER A 147 -6.69 12.69 -12.34
CA SER A 147 -5.33 12.69 -12.91
C SER A 147 -4.94 11.40 -13.64
N LEU A 148 -5.87 10.45 -13.78
CA LEU A 148 -5.62 9.16 -14.42
C LEU A 148 -6.07 9.19 -15.88
N PRO A 149 -5.19 8.90 -16.86
CA PRO A 149 -5.63 8.60 -18.21
C PRO A 149 -6.64 7.47 -18.19
N GLU A 150 -7.75 7.62 -18.93
CA GLU A 150 -8.84 6.64 -19.12
C GLU A 150 -8.34 5.19 -19.31
N ALA A 151 -7.15 5.04 -19.91
CA ALA A 151 -6.45 3.77 -20.13
C ALA A 151 -6.27 2.91 -18.87
N TYR A 152 -6.08 3.52 -17.69
CA TYR A 152 -5.91 2.78 -16.44
C TYR A 152 -7.24 2.46 -15.75
N SER A 153 -8.36 3.08 -16.14
CA SER A 153 -9.70 2.77 -15.61
C SER A 153 -10.05 1.30 -15.84
N ASN A 154 -9.75 0.78 -17.03
CA ASN A 154 -9.98 -0.61 -17.41
C ASN A 154 -9.09 -1.59 -16.62
N VAL A 155 -7.83 -1.23 -16.39
CA VAL A 155 -6.90 -2.05 -15.60
C VAL A 155 -7.33 -2.08 -14.13
N ILE A 156 -7.79 -0.94 -13.59
CA ILE A 156 -8.30 -0.85 -12.21
C ILE A 156 -9.56 -1.70 -12.07
N LEU A 157 -10.52 -1.60 -13.00
CA LEU A 157 -11.73 -2.44 -12.99
C LEU A 157 -11.42 -3.94 -13.02
N PHE A 158 -10.37 -4.34 -13.75
CA PHE A 158 -9.93 -5.74 -13.83
C PHE A 158 -9.21 -6.24 -12.56
N LEU A 159 -8.61 -5.34 -11.77
CA LEU A 159 -7.91 -5.70 -10.52
C LEU A 159 -8.84 -5.73 -9.30
N LEU A 160 -9.98 -5.03 -9.32
CA LEU A 160 -10.97 -5.02 -8.23
C LEU A 160 -11.50 -6.41 -7.82
N PRO A 161 -11.76 -7.37 -8.74
CA PRO A 161 -12.20 -8.72 -8.38
C PRO A 161 -11.06 -9.63 -7.88
N ASN A 162 -9.82 -9.34 -8.25
CA ASN A 162 -8.69 -10.28 -8.12
C ASN A 162 -7.87 -10.13 -6.82
N ILE A 163 -8.16 -9.13 -5.99
CA ILE A 163 -7.50 -8.93 -4.68
C ILE A 163 -8.23 -9.69 -3.54
N PHE A 164 -9.44 -10.21 -3.80
CA PHE A 164 -10.26 -10.94 -2.83
C PHE A 164 -10.59 -12.37 -3.29
N PHE A 165 -9.57 -13.19 -3.52
CA PHE A 165 -9.66 -14.60 -3.13
C PHE A 165 -8.36 -14.96 -2.40
N PRO A 166 -8.36 -15.06 -1.05
CA PRO A 166 -7.34 -15.88 -0.42
C PRO A 166 -7.60 -17.31 -0.91
N SER A 167 -6.60 -17.91 -1.57
CA SER A 167 -6.66 -19.34 -1.87
C SER A 167 -6.90 -20.10 -0.56
N PRO A 168 -7.91 -20.97 -0.47
CA PRO A 168 -8.05 -21.86 0.67
C PRO A 168 -7.17 -23.08 0.39
N PHE A 169 -5.87 -22.96 0.66
CA PHE A 169 -5.03 -24.15 0.81
C PHE A 169 -4.57 -24.26 2.25
N PRO A 170 -5.22 -25.11 3.07
CA PRO A 170 -4.64 -25.57 4.31
C PRO A 170 -3.56 -26.60 3.96
N LEU A 171 -2.30 -26.30 4.29
CA LEU A 171 -1.23 -27.30 4.35
C LEU A 171 -0.71 -27.34 5.79
N PHE A 172 -0.48 -28.59 6.24
CA PHE A 172 -0.07 -29.09 7.54
C PHE A 172 -1.23 -29.35 8.53
N ALA A 173 -1.42 -30.55 9.09
CA ALA A 173 -0.47 -31.63 9.31
C ALA A 173 -1.12 -33.03 9.29
N ILE A 174 -0.54 -33.95 8.50
CA ILE A 174 -0.51 -35.38 8.79
C ILE A 174 0.87 -35.62 9.42
N PHE A 175 0.90 -36.06 10.69
CA PHE A 175 1.74 -37.15 11.23
C PHE A 175 1.78 -37.11 12.78
N ARG A 176 1.31 -38.23 13.39
CA ARG A 176 1.62 -38.83 14.71
C ARG A 176 1.23 -38.02 15.96
N SER A 177 0.69 -38.63 17.02
CA SER A 177 0.79 -40.01 17.54
C SER A 177 -0.52 -40.78 17.55
#